data_AF-A0A7V3H577-F1
#
_entry.id   AF-A0A7V3H577-F1
#
_cell.length_a   1.000
_cell.length_b   1.000
_cell.length_c   1.000
_cell.angle_alpha   90.00
_cell.angle_beta   90.00
_cell.angle_gamma   90.00
#
_symmetry.space_group_name_H-M   'P 1'
#
loop_
_entity.id
_entity.type
_entity.pdbx_description
1 polymer ?
#
loop_
_entity_poly.entity_id
_entity_poly.type
_entity_poly.pdbx_seq_one_letter_code
_entity_poly.pdbx_strand_id
1 'polypeptide(L)'
;MRPGCILAGTDPVALDVVGLAILKHYGKADHVVGKGVWEQAQIRRAIELGLGARSGEEVEVVARDLSGGDPAFALLLDRIRAEVGAA
;
A
#
# COMPACT_ATOMS: atom_id res chain seq x y z
N MET A 1 -14.81 -0.94 -10.69
CA MET A 1 -13.52 -0.23 -10.57
C MET A 1 -12.34 -1.20 -10.61
N ARG A 2 -11.20 -0.72 -11.12
CA ARG A 2 -9.91 -1.42 -11.26
C ARG A 2 -8.81 -0.42 -10.84
N PRO A 3 -7.70 -0.84 -10.22
CA PRO A 3 -6.66 0.10 -9.76
C PRO A 3 -5.97 0.90 -10.85
N GLY A 4 -5.60 0.27 -11.97
CA GLY A 4 -5.01 0.97 -13.11
C GLY A 4 -3.63 1.60 -12.85
N CYS A 5 -2.87 1.10 -11.88
CA CYS A 5 -1.55 1.60 -11.51
C CYS A 5 -0.46 0.52 -11.63
N ILE A 6 0.79 0.97 -11.73
CA ILE A 6 1.98 0.13 -11.66
C ILE A 6 2.72 0.49 -10.37
N LEU A 7 3.07 -0.52 -9.59
CA LEU A 7 3.96 -0.38 -8.42
C LEU A 7 5.36 -0.83 -8.81
N ALA A 8 6.37 -0.08 -8.36
CA ALA A 8 7.77 -0.41 -8.58
C ALA A 8 8.58 -0.02 -7.34
N GLY A 9 9.50 -0.89 -6.95
CA GLY A 9 10.32 -0.73 -5.74
C GLY A 9 11.21 -1.96 -5.56
N THR A 10 12.21 -1.84 -4.69
CA THR A 10 13.16 -2.93 -4.39
C THR A 10 12.83 -3.67 -3.10
N ASP A 11 12.00 -3.08 -2.24
CA ASP A 11 11.57 -3.68 -0.99
C ASP A 11 10.22 -4.39 -1.19
N PRO A 12 10.18 -5.74 -1.10
CA PRO A 12 8.95 -6.49 -1.33
C PRO A 12 7.89 -6.23 -0.25
N VAL A 13 8.28 -5.94 0.99
CA VAL A 13 7.30 -5.62 2.06
C VAL A 13 6.69 -4.24 1.82
N ALA A 14 7.50 -3.26 1.42
CA ALA A 14 6.99 -1.94 1.05
C ALA A 14 5.98 -2.03 -0.12
N LEU A 15 6.28 -2.85 -1.13
CA LEU A 15 5.37 -3.10 -2.25
C LEU A 15 4.07 -3.76 -1.80
N ASP A 16 4.14 -4.76 -0.93
CA ASP A 16 2.96 -5.48 -0.45
C ASP A 16 2.07 -4.60 0.42
N VAL A 17 2.60 -3.79 1.33
CA VAL A 17 1.77 -2.90 2.17
C VAL A 17 1.07 -1.81 1.34
N VAL A 18 1.73 -1.27 0.32
CA VAL A 18 1.12 -0.32 -0.63
C VAL A 18 0.06 -1.01 -1.48
N GLY A 19 0.35 -2.22 -1.98
CA GLY A 19 -0.60 -3.04 -2.72
C GLY A 19 -1.85 -3.37 -1.89
N LEU A 20 -1.69 -3.73 -0.62
CA LEU A 20 -2.77 -3.96 0.32
C LEU A 20 -3.61 -2.69 0.52
N ALA A 21 -2.99 -1.52 0.69
CA ALA A 21 -3.70 -0.25 0.83
C ALA A 21 -4.57 0.06 -0.41
N ILE A 22 -4.04 -0.22 -1.62
CA ILE A 22 -4.80 -0.11 -2.88
C ILE A 22 -5.99 -1.08 -2.87
N LEU A 23 -5.78 -2.35 -2.50
CA LEU A 23 -6.85 -3.35 -2.46
C LEU A 23 -7.94 -2.98 -1.45
N LYS A 24 -7.58 -2.43 -0.29
CA LYS A 24 -8.53 -1.91 0.71
C LYS A 24 -9.39 -0.80 0.15
N HIS A 25 -8.81 0.14 -0.59
CA HIS A 25 -9.57 1.23 -1.22
C HIS A 25 -10.66 0.70 -2.16
N TYR A 26 -10.38 -0.36 -2.93
CA TYR A 26 -11.36 -0.93 -3.87
C TYR A 26 -12.33 -1.95 -3.25
N GLY A 27 -12.19 -2.28 -1.96
CA GLY A 27 -13.22 -2.95 -1.16
C GLY A 27 -13.58 -4.37 -1.60
N LYS A 28 -12.68 -5.13 -2.22
CA LYS A 28 -13.01 -6.44 -2.82
C LYS A 28 -12.67 -7.68 -1.99
N ALA A 29 -12.10 -7.54 -0.79
CA ALA A 29 -11.64 -8.68 -0.02
C ALA A 29 -11.84 -8.46 1.49
N ASP A 30 -12.88 -9.08 2.07
CA ASP A 30 -13.22 -8.94 3.51
C ASP A 30 -12.05 -9.33 4.43
N HIS A 31 -11.25 -10.31 4.03
CA HIS A 31 -10.05 -10.74 4.75
C HIS A 31 -8.91 -9.71 4.76
N VAL A 32 -8.96 -8.72 3.85
CA VAL A 32 -8.01 -7.60 3.75
C VAL A 32 -8.56 -6.35 4.46
N VAL A 33 -9.85 -6.07 4.33
CA VAL A 33 -10.46 -4.84 4.87
C VAL A 33 -10.47 -4.81 6.40
N GLY A 34 -10.67 -5.97 7.06
CA GLY A 34 -10.81 -6.05 8.52
C GLY A 34 -9.51 -5.94 9.33
N LYS A 35 -8.34 -5.75 8.69
CA LYS A 35 -7.03 -5.65 9.35
C LYS A 35 -6.21 -4.49 8.79
N GLY A 36 -5.36 -3.88 9.62
CA GLY A 36 -4.33 -2.95 9.16
C GLY A 36 -3.36 -3.64 8.18
N VAL A 37 -2.74 -2.87 7.28
CA VAL A 37 -1.80 -3.45 6.28
C VAL A 37 -0.60 -4.12 6.96
N TRP A 38 -0.12 -3.54 8.06
CA TRP A 38 0.97 -4.09 8.89
C TRP A 38 0.55 -5.26 9.79
N GLU A 39 -0.75 -5.49 9.96
CA GLU A 39 -1.29 -6.58 10.79
C GLU A 39 -1.50 -7.88 9.99
N GLN A 40 -1.33 -7.83 8.68
CA GLN A 40 -1.46 -8.99 7.82
C GLN A 40 -0.42 -10.05 8.21
N ALA A 41 -0.85 -11.32 8.26
CA ALA A 41 -0.01 -12.41 8.76
C ALA A 41 1.32 -12.55 8.01
N GLN A 42 1.29 -12.33 6.68
CA GLN A 42 2.51 -12.37 5.86
C GLN A 42 3.45 -11.20 6.14
N ILE A 43 2.91 -9.99 6.32
CA ILE A 43 3.70 -8.79 6.63
C ILE A 43 4.37 -8.94 8.00
N ARG A 44 3.61 -9.32 9.04
CA ARG A 44 4.17 -9.57 10.38
C ARG A 44 5.28 -10.62 10.34
N ARG A 45 5.07 -11.71 9.58
CA ARG A 45 6.06 -12.77 9.44
C ARG A 45 7.32 -12.29 8.70
N ALA A 46 7.19 -11.47 7.67
CA ALA A 46 8.33 -10.89 6.95
C ALA A 46 9.17 -10.01 7.88
N ILE A 47 8.52 -9.19 8.72
CA ILE A 47 9.18 -8.36 9.73
C ILE A 47 9.92 -9.21 10.77
N GLU A 48 9.29 -10.27 11.29
CA GLU A 48 9.94 -11.22 12.22
C GLU A 48 11.19 -11.88 11.62
N LEU A 49 11.18 -12.11 10.30
CA LEU A 49 12.30 -12.69 9.55
C LEU A 49 13.33 -11.65 9.11
N GLY A 50 13.11 -10.36 9.38
CA GLY A 50 13.99 -9.26 8.95
C GLY A 50 13.98 -9.02 7.44
N LEU A 51 12.87 -9.32 6.76
CA LEU A 51 12.71 -9.12 5.32
C LEU A 51 12.03 -7.78 5.08
N GLY A 52 12.79 -6.78 4.60
CA GLY A 52 12.27 -5.48 4.17
C GLY A 52 11.80 -4.54 5.29
N ALA A 53 10.95 -3.60 4.93
CA ALA A 53 10.46 -2.51 5.78
C ALA A 53 9.66 -3.01 6.99
N ARG A 54 9.80 -2.30 8.12
CA ARG A 54 9.19 -2.69 9.41
C ARG A 54 8.04 -1.79 9.86
N SER A 55 7.92 -0.61 9.27
CA SER A 55 6.87 0.36 9.56
C SER A 55 6.69 1.32 8.39
N GLY A 56 5.63 2.13 8.44
CA GLY A 56 5.38 3.16 7.44
C GLY A 56 6.47 4.22 7.35
N GLU A 57 7.18 4.48 8.45
CA GLU A 57 8.28 5.46 8.50
C GLU A 57 9.48 5.05 7.63
N GLU A 58 9.61 3.77 7.32
CA GLU A 58 10.65 3.24 6.43
C GLU A 58 10.20 3.20 4.94
N VAL A 59 8.99 3.65 4.65
CA VAL A 59 8.39 3.63 3.30
C VAL A 59 8.13 5.05 2.81
N GLU A 60 8.66 5.37 1.64
CA GLU A 60 8.35 6.60 0.91
C GLU A 60 7.45 6.27 -0.28
N VAL A 61 6.33 6.99 -0.43
CA VAL A 61 5.42 6.82 -1.58
C VAL A 61 5.57 8.01 -2.54
N VAL A 62 6.32 7.78 -3.61
CA VAL A 62 6.45 8.69 -4.76
C VAL A 62 5.47 8.27 -5.85
N ALA A 63 4.66 9.22 -6.33
CA ALA A 63 3.60 8.93 -7.29
C ALA A 63 3.57 9.94 -8.43
N ARG A 64 3.21 9.47 -9.63
CA ARG A 64 2.96 10.30 -10.81
C ARG A 64 1.66 9.86 -11.47
N ASP A 65 0.78 10.83 -11.69
CA ASP A 65 -0.42 10.60 -12.49
C ASP A 65 -0.06 10.55 -13.99
N LEU A 66 -0.51 9.48 -14.67
CA LEU A 66 -0.35 9.27 -16.10
C LEU A 66 -1.68 9.40 -16.88
N SER A 67 -2.82 9.56 -16.20
CA SER A 67 -4.13 9.69 -16.84
C SER A 67 -4.51 11.13 -17.21
N GLY A 68 -3.64 12.11 -16.94
CA GLY A 68 -3.85 13.50 -17.32
C GLY A 68 -4.62 14.34 -16.29
N GLY A 69 -4.60 13.95 -15.01
CA GLY A 69 -5.21 14.72 -13.90
C GLY A 69 -6.49 14.10 -13.36
N ASP A 70 -6.54 12.78 -13.18
CA ASP A 70 -7.72 12.13 -12.58
C ASP A 70 -7.78 12.46 -11.07
N PRO A 71 -8.81 13.18 -10.57
CA PRO A 71 -8.93 13.51 -9.15
C PRO A 71 -9.00 12.29 -8.25
N ALA A 72 -9.49 11.14 -8.76
CA ALA A 72 -9.53 9.90 -8.01
C ALA A 72 -8.13 9.38 -7.65
N PHE A 73 -7.11 9.71 -8.45
CA PHE A 73 -5.73 9.32 -8.17
C PHE A 73 -5.18 9.99 -6.92
N ALA A 74 -5.44 11.30 -6.74
CA ALA A 74 -5.04 12.02 -5.53
C ALA A 74 -5.71 11.44 -4.27
N LEU A 75 -7.01 11.14 -4.36
CA LEU A 75 -7.74 10.50 -3.27
C LEU A 75 -7.20 9.10 -2.93
N LEU A 76 -6.85 8.31 -3.96
CA LEU A 76 -6.21 7.02 -3.76
C LEU A 76 -4.84 7.19 -3.05
N LEU A 77 -4.03 8.15 -3.48
CA LEU A 77 -2.72 8.41 -2.88
C LEU A 77 -2.82 8.79 -1.39
N ASP A 78 -3.76 9.67 -1.05
CA ASP A 78 -4.01 10.06 0.35
C ASP A 78 -4.44 8.85 1.19
N ARG A 79 -5.29 7.98 0.63
CA ARG A 79 -5.70 6.73 1.29
C ARG A 79 -4.54 5.76 1.45
N ILE A 80 -3.66 5.63 0.47
CA ILE A 80 -2.47 4.78 0.56
C ILE A 80 -1.57 5.28 1.69
N ARG A 81 -1.23 6.56 1.71
CA ARG A 81 -0.37 7.14 2.75
C ARG A 81 -0.96 6.96 4.14
N ALA A 82 -2.27 7.16 4.30
CA ALA A 82 -2.96 6.95 5.57
C ALA A 82 -2.96 5.49 6.04
N GLU A 83 -3.20 4.52 5.14
CA GLU A 83 -3.20 3.10 5.51
C GLU A 83 -1.79 2.57 5.78
N VAL A 84 -0.78 3.04 5.05
CA VAL A 84 0.62 2.62 5.21
C VAL A 84 1.30 3.35 6.37
N GLY A 85 0.91 4.59 6.67
CA GLY A 85 1.66 5.47 7.58
C GLY A 85 2.97 5.97 6.98
N ALA A 86 3.01 6.10 5.65
CA ALA A 86 4.16 6.57 4.89
C ALA A 86 4.20 8.09 4.79
N ALA A 87 5.41 8.64 4.65
CA ALA A 87 5.65 10.06 4.35
C ALA A 87 5.34 10.40 2.88
#